data_AF-A0A151LNJ3-F1
#
_entry.id   AF-A0A151LNJ3-F1
#
_cell.length_a   1.000
_cell.length_b   1.000
_cell.length_c   1.000
_cell.angle_alpha   90.00
_cell.angle_beta   90.00
_cell.angle_gamma   90.00
#
_symmetry.space_group_name_H-M   'P 1'
#
loop_
_entity.id
_entity.type
_entity.pdbx_description
1 polymer ?
#
loop_
_entity_poly.entity_id
_entity_poly.type
_entity_poly.pdbx_seq_one_letter_code
_entity_poly.pdbx_strand_id
1 'polypeptide(L)'
;MEREKHENMLMAIARDFNSIDDLIETFLNFLENKTDYFHVMLNDKDVEILSKKYDGAILKNLLNNNNCGFKAHSREQLLIKSFRKHQINYIMRKQPYIIENEEMKNKYLTSCDELKKVKYMPITEHINMKKQESSSKLDSDVHSSNIAQENHISIWNGGKTDKYYWNQALKEINLELPLNEEIKPNDVNVQITNTNIKIYHSGVLKLEGMFYEEVDKQECVWSIEDKKKIIIYLEKKRENWWPCVIKGDTEIDTKNIESKKNLTDFDEKTQGEIRKFLLEQRMKNEGIPTPEDLRKQTMINNVLSSKGSTFDR
;
A
#
# COMPACT_ATOMS: atom_id res chain seq x y z
N MET A 1 11.50 -4.07 7.29
CA MET A 1 12.74 -4.55 7.94
C MET A 1 12.64 -6.01 8.41
N GLU A 2 12.18 -6.36 9.62
CA GLU A 2 12.22 -7.79 10.06
C GLU A 2 11.28 -8.70 9.25
N ARG A 3 10.00 -8.33 9.07
CA ARG A 3 9.05 -9.12 8.27
C ARG A 3 9.54 -9.32 6.83
N GLU A 4 10.01 -8.25 6.23
CA GLU A 4 10.60 -8.19 4.88
C GLU A 4 11.86 -9.06 4.73
N LYS A 5 12.71 -9.18 5.78
CA LYS A 5 13.83 -10.13 5.81
C LYS A 5 13.33 -11.58 5.76
N HIS A 6 12.31 -11.92 6.55
CA HIS A 6 11.73 -13.26 6.56
C HIS A 6 10.96 -13.58 5.28
N GLU A 7 10.24 -12.61 4.71
CA GLU A 7 9.58 -12.73 3.41
C GLU A 7 10.60 -12.98 2.28
N ASN A 8 11.72 -12.25 2.25
CA ASN A 8 12.80 -12.48 1.28
C ASN A 8 13.47 -13.86 1.45
N MET A 9 13.61 -14.35 2.68
CA MET A 9 14.13 -15.70 2.94
C MET A 9 13.15 -16.79 2.49
N LEU A 10 11.85 -16.62 2.78
CA LEU A 10 10.79 -17.53 2.29
C LEU A 10 10.69 -17.51 0.77
N MET A 11 10.83 -16.34 0.13
CA MET A 11 10.89 -16.21 -1.33
C MET A 11 12.14 -16.85 -1.95
N ALA A 12 13.27 -16.89 -1.22
CA ALA A 12 14.45 -17.61 -1.67
C ALA A 12 14.19 -19.12 -1.65
N ILE A 13 13.70 -19.65 -0.52
CA ILE A 13 13.34 -21.06 -0.36
C ILE A 13 12.28 -21.47 -1.40
N ALA A 14 11.24 -20.66 -1.62
CA ALA A 14 10.16 -20.95 -2.55
C ALA A 14 10.59 -21.04 -4.02
N ARG A 15 11.76 -20.51 -4.40
CA ARG A 15 12.32 -20.66 -5.77
C ARG A 15 12.92 -22.03 -6.03
N ASP A 16 13.25 -22.78 -4.97
CA ASP A 16 13.84 -24.12 -5.07
C ASP A 16 12.77 -25.21 -5.25
N PHE A 17 11.48 -24.86 -5.14
CA PHE A 17 10.33 -25.78 -5.30
C PHE A 17 9.57 -25.53 -6.60
N ASN A 18 9.09 -26.61 -7.21
CA ASN A 18 8.28 -26.55 -8.43
C ASN A 18 6.81 -26.18 -8.15
N SER A 19 6.30 -26.48 -6.96
CA SER A 19 4.95 -26.13 -6.53
C SER A 19 4.93 -25.56 -5.10
N ILE A 20 3.87 -24.81 -4.79
CA ILE A 20 3.62 -24.31 -3.43
C ILE A 20 3.23 -25.47 -2.49
N ASP A 21 2.61 -26.51 -3.02
CA ASP A 21 2.20 -27.68 -2.23
C ASP A 21 3.42 -28.47 -1.73
N ASP A 22 4.46 -28.65 -2.57
CA ASP A 22 5.74 -29.26 -2.16
C ASP A 22 6.46 -28.46 -1.05
N LEU A 23 6.39 -27.13 -1.13
CA LEU A 23 6.95 -26.22 -0.12
C LEU A 23 6.18 -26.33 1.21
N ILE A 24 4.85 -26.40 1.16
CA ILE A 24 3.99 -26.59 2.34
C ILE A 24 4.27 -27.96 2.96
N GLU A 25 4.31 -29.03 2.17
CA GLU A 25 4.59 -30.38 2.65
C GLU A 25 5.97 -30.48 3.30
N THR A 26 7.00 -29.86 2.70
CA THR A 26 8.34 -29.79 3.28
C THR A 26 8.36 -29.02 4.61
N PHE A 27 7.56 -27.96 4.73
CA PHE A 27 7.41 -27.21 5.98
C PHE A 27 6.66 -28.01 7.06
N LEU A 28 5.62 -28.77 6.69
CA LEU A 28 4.90 -29.65 7.61
C LEU A 28 5.81 -30.80 8.10
N ASN A 29 6.59 -31.41 7.19
CA ASN A 29 7.58 -32.44 7.50
C ASN A 29 8.71 -31.90 8.42
N PHE A 30 9.11 -30.63 8.27
CA PHE A 30 10.00 -29.96 9.23
C PHE A 30 9.35 -29.85 10.61
N LEU A 31 8.08 -29.41 10.68
CA LEU A 31 7.36 -29.29 11.95
C LEU A 31 7.18 -30.65 12.63
N GLU A 32 6.89 -31.71 11.89
CA GLU A 32 6.78 -33.08 12.39
C GLU A 32 8.09 -33.59 13.01
N ASN A 33 9.21 -33.39 12.31
CA ASN A 33 10.50 -34.00 12.70
C ASN A 33 11.37 -33.14 13.63
N LYS A 34 11.10 -31.84 13.73
CA LYS A 34 11.95 -30.87 14.45
C LYS A 34 11.23 -30.07 15.54
N THR A 35 9.92 -30.24 15.72
CA THR A 35 9.14 -29.50 16.71
C THR A 35 8.09 -30.37 17.40
N ASP A 36 7.52 -29.89 18.49
CA ASP A 36 6.40 -30.49 19.22
C ASP A 36 5.03 -30.09 18.64
N TYR A 37 5.00 -29.46 17.46
CA TYR A 37 3.82 -28.79 16.89
C TYR A 37 2.60 -29.68 16.67
N PHE A 38 2.81 -30.96 16.36
CA PHE A 38 1.77 -31.98 16.19
C PHE A 38 1.56 -32.85 17.45
N HIS A 39 2.29 -32.59 18.54
CA HIS A 39 2.12 -33.33 19.78
C HIS A 39 0.77 -32.98 20.43
N VAL A 40 -0.04 -34.00 20.71
CA VAL A 40 -1.37 -33.84 21.30
C VAL A 40 -1.28 -34.01 22.81
N MET A 41 -1.52 -32.93 23.53
CA MET A 41 -1.64 -32.95 25.00
C MET A 41 -2.90 -33.70 25.41
N LEU A 42 -2.71 -34.71 26.25
CA LEU A 42 -3.73 -35.49 26.94
C LEU A 42 -4.13 -34.79 28.25
N ASN A 43 -5.35 -35.05 28.73
CA ASN A 43 -5.79 -34.53 30.03
C ASN A 43 -5.14 -35.31 31.18
N ASP A 44 -4.97 -34.67 32.34
CA ASP A 44 -4.35 -35.27 33.52
C ASP A 44 -5.02 -36.60 33.95
N LYS A 45 -6.34 -36.71 33.77
CA LYS A 45 -7.11 -37.95 34.02
C LYS A 45 -6.72 -39.08 33.08
N ASP A 46 -6.53 -38.78 31.80
CA ASP A 46 -6.18 -39.77 30.78
C ASP A 46 -4.71 -40.18 30.95
N VAL A 47 -3.85 -39.23 31.31
CA VAL A 47 -2.46 -39.46 31.74
C VAL A 47 -2.41 -40.38 32.96
N GLU A 48 -3.27 -40.19 33.97
CA GLU A 48 -3.33 -41.04 35.18
C GLU A 48 -3.86 -42.46 34.90
N ILE A 49 -4.72 -42.63 33.90
CA ILE A 49 -5.19 -43.94 33.43
C ILE A 49 -4.07 -44.66 32.66
N LEU A 50 -3.40 -43.95 31.76
CA LEU A 50 -2.32 -44.50 30.93
C LEU A 50 -1.05 -44.80 31.76
N SER A 51 -0.77 -44.01 32.79
CA SER A 51 0.39 -44.23 33.68
C SER A 51 0.28 -45.50 34.53
N LYS A 52 -0.95 -45.98 34.77
CA LYS A 52 -1.23 -47.27 35.44
C LYS A 52 -1.24 -48.46 34.47
N LYS A 53 -1.16 -48.21 33.15
CA LYS A 53 -1.27 -49.22 32.09
C LYS A 53 0.05 -49.48 31.36
N TYR A 54 0.94 -48.50 31.31
CA TYR A 54 2.22 -48.58 30.61
C TYR A 54 3.37 -48.25 31.55
N ASP A 55 4.42 -49.07 31.50
CA ASP A 55 5.61 -48.96 32.35
C ASP A 55 6.87 -48.55 31.57
N GLY A 56 7.93 -48.22 32.32
CA GLY A 56 9.28 -48.06 31.78
C GLY A 56 9.47 -46.82 30.89
N ALA A 57 10.03 -47.01 29.69
CA ALA A 57 10.35 -45.91 28.78
C ALA A 57 9.10 -45.20 28.24
N ILE A 58 8.01 -45.93 28.00
CA ILE A 58 6.74 -45.38 27.51
C ILE A 58 6.14 -44.44 28.56
N LEU A 59 6.15 -44.84 29.83
CA LEU A 59 5.69 -44.03 30.96
C LEU A 59 6.48 -42.72 31.08
N LYS A 60 7.82 -42.81 31.01
CA LYS A 60 8.68 -41.62 31.08
C LYS A 60 8.42 -40.65 29.92
N ASN A 61 8.27 -41.16 28.70
CA ASN A 61 7.96 -40.33 27.54
C ASN A 61 6.57 -39.68 27.68
N LEU A 62 5.56 -40.42 28.16
CA LEU A 62 4.20 -39.90 28.35
C LEU A 62 4.17 -38.78 29.40
N LEU A 63 4.84 -38.97 30.55
CA LEU A 63 4.88 -37.96 31.61
C LEU A 63 5.72 -36.73 31.24
N ASN A 64 6.82 -36.91 30.52
CA ASN A 64 7.74 -35.82 30.19
C ASN A 64 7.27 -34.99 28.99
N ASN A 65 6.64 -35.63 27.99
CA ASN A 65 6.29 -34.97 26.73
C ASN A 65 4.90 -34.32 26.76
N ASN A 66 3.99 -34.73 27.66
CA ASN A 66 2.64 -34.14 27.77
C ASN A 66 2.62 -32.67 28.23
N ASN A 67 3.78 -32.12 28.62
CA ASN A 67 3.98 -30.69 28.90
C ASN A 67 4.22 -29.86 27.62
N CYS A 68 4.42 -30.51 26.47
CA CYS A 68 4.71 -29.90 25.18
C CYS A 68 3.52 -30.06 24.21
N GLY A 69 3.50 -29.30 23.11
CA GLY A 69 2.46 -29.37 22.10
C GLY A 69 1.15 -28.68 22.47
N PHE A 70 0.02 -29.22 21.99
CA PHE A 70 -1.28 -28.56 22.04
C PHE A 70 -2.43 -29.51 22.43
N LYS A 71 -3.44 -28.98 23.10
CA LYS A 71 -4.71 -29.70 23.34
C LYS A 71 -5.36 -30.13 22.02
N ALA A 72 -5.96 -31.32 22.02
CA ALA A 72 -6.66 -31.88 20.85
C ALA A 72 -7.60 -30.86 20.18
N HIS A 73 -7.61 -30.84 18.84
CA HIS A 73 -8.34 -29.92 17.96
C HIS A 73 -7.97 -28.42 18.05
N SER A 74 -7.38 -27.95 19.16
CA SER A 74 -7.04 -26.53 19.36
C SER A 74 -6.03 -26.03 18.31
N ARG A 75 -5.02 -26.84 17.96
CA ARG A 75 -4.00 -26.47 16.97
C ARG A 75 -4.60 -26.30 15.56
N GLU A 76 -5.43 -27.24 15.16
CA GLU A 76 -6.13 -27.26 13.86
C GLU A 76 -7.07 -26.04 13.73
N GLN A 77 -7.88 -25.79 14.75
CA GLN A 77 -8.75 -24.61 14.80
C GLN A 77 -7.94 -23.31 14.68
N LEU A 78 -6.80 -23.20 15.35
CA LEU A 78 -5.92 -22.03 15.27
C LEU A 78 -5.25 -21.89 13.89
N LEU A 79 -4.89 -23.00 13.23
CA LEU A 79 -4.41 -23.02 11.85
C LEU A 79 -5.48 -22.51 10.88
N ILE A 80 -6.66 -23.11 10.91
CA ILE A 80 -7.81 -22.76 10.07
C ILE A 80 -8.20 -21.27 10.27
N LYS A 81 -8.18 -20.81 11.52
CA LYS A 81 -8.43 -19.39 11.86
C LYS A 81 -7.39 -18.45 11.26
N SER A 82 -6.11 -18.81 11.33
CA SER A 82 -5.02 -18.03 10.73
C SER A 82 -5.14 -18.01 9.20
N PHE A 83 -5.41 -19.17 8.59
CA PHE A 83 -5.65 -19.29 7.15
C PHE A 83 -6.79 -18.40 6.68
N ARG A 84 -7.98 -18.53 7.31
CA ARG A 84 -9.17 -17.71 7.01
C ARG A 84 -8.91 -16.22 7.15
N LYS A 85 -8.17 -15.79 8.18
CA LYS A 85 -7.76 -14.38 8.35
C LYS A 85 -6.92 -13.88 7.16
N HIS A 86 -5.92 -14.65 6.73
CA HIS A 86 -5.07 -14.25 5.60
C HIS A 86 -5.80 -14.33 4.26
N GLN A 87 -6.67 -15.33 4.08
CA GLN A 87 -7.56 -15.47 2.93
C GLN A 87 -8.48 -14.24 2.79
N ILE A 88 -9.17 -13.82 3.86
CA ILE A 88 -10.02 -12.63 3.87
C ILE A 88 -9.20 -11.36 3.57
N ASN A 89 -8.03 -11.20 4.20
CA ASN A 89 -7.15 -10.05 3.94
C ASN A 89 -6.65 -9.99 2.48
N TYR A 90 -6.39 -11.15 1.85
CA TYR A 90 -6.02 -11.23 0.45
C TYR A 90 -7.21 -10.87 -0.46
N ILE A 91 -8.38 -11.44 -0.19
CA ILE A 91 -9.63 -11.14 -0.92
C ILE A 91 -9.95 -9.64 -0.84
N MET A 92 -9.83 -9.01 0.33
CA MET A 92 -10.01 -7.55 0.45
C MET A 92 -9.07 -6.76 -0.48
N ARG A 93 -7.79 -7.15 -0.56
CA ARG A 93 -6.77 -6.42 -1.33
C ARG A 93 -6.78 -6.69 -2.83
N LYS A 94 -7.30 -7.85 -3.27
CA LYS A 94 -7.14 -8.34 -4.65
C LYS A 94 -8.44 -8.83 -5.30
N GLN A 95 -9.48 -9.14 -4.52
CA GLN A 95 -10.75 -9.69 -4.99
C GLN A 95 -11.97 -9.12 -4.20
N PRO A 96 -12.07 -7.79 -3.95
CA PRO A 96 -13.07 -7.22 -3.04
C PRO A 96 -14.52 -7.51 -3.43
N TYR A 97 -14.77 -7.69 -4.74
CA TYR A 97 -16.05 -8.09 -5.34
C TYR A 97 -16.65 -9.39 -4.77
N ILE A 98 -15.84 -10.28 -4.15
CA ILE A 98 -16.33 -11.50 -3.46
C ILE A 98 -17.01 -11.15 -2.12
N ILE A 99 -16.60 -10.06 -1.46
CA ILE A 99 -17.10 -9.63 -0.14
C ILE A 99 -18.27 -8.64 -0.29
N GLU A 100 -18.24 -7.83 -1.36
CA GLU A 100 -19.27 -6.83 -1.72
C GLU A 100 -20.60 -7.48 -2.12
N ASN A 101 -20.56 -8.58 -2.89
CA ASN A 101 -21.75 -9.32 -3.30
C ASN A 101 -22.11 -10.39 -2.24
N GLU A 102 -23.24 -10.22 -1.55
CA GLU A 102 -23.65 -11.16 -0.49
C GLU A 102 -23.95 -12.59 -0.99
N GLU A 103 -24.40 -12.79 -2.24
CA GLU A 103 -24.60 -14.14 -2.79
C GLU A 103 -23.27 -14.86 -3.02
N MET A 104 -22.31 -14.17 -3.63
CA MET A 104 -20.96 -14.71 -3.85
C MET A 104 -20.25 -14.98 -2.53
N LYS A 105 -20.39 -14.07 -1.56
CA LYS A 105 -19.90 -14.24 -0.20
C LYS A 105 -20.48 -15.50 0.46
N ASN A 106 -21.79 -15.65 0.45
CA ASN A 106 -22.46 -16.81 1.07
C ASN A 106 -22.18 -18.13 0.32
N LYS A 107 -21.85 -18.08 -0.97
CA LYS A 107 -21.51 -19.24 -1.81
C LYS A 107 -20.05 -19.69 -1.68
N TYR A 108 -19.10 -18.77 -1.54
CA TYR A 108 -17.66 -19.07 -1.57
C TYR A 108 -16.93 -18.88 -0.23
N LEU A 109 -17.53 -18.23 0.76
CA LEU A 109 -16.96 -18.03 2.10
C LEU A 109 -17.87 -18.66 3.17
N THR A 110 -17.37 -19.68 3.87
CA THR A 110 -18.06 -20.26 5.03
C THR A 110 -18.24 -19.20 6.12
N SER A 111 -19.42 -19.13 6.75
CA SER A 111 -19.67 -18.23 7.89
C SER A 111 -18.65 -18.46 9.02
N CYS A 112 -17.86 -17.43 9.33
CA CYS A 112 -16.79 -17.46 10.33
C CYS A 112 -16.81 -16.15 11.14
N ASP A 113 -16.30 -16.18 12.38
CA ASP A 113 -16.26 -14.98 13.23
C ASP A 113 -15.31 -13.89 12.69
N GLU A 114 -14.33 -14.29 11.88
CA GLU A 114 -13.49 -13.37 11.10
C GLU A 114 -14.33 -12.52 10.13
N LEU A 115 -15.33 -13.11 9.45
CA LEU A 115 -16.25 -12.39 8.55
C LEU A 115 -17.22 -11.46 9.31
N LYS A 116 -17.54 -11.78 10.57
CA LYS A 116 -18.36 -10.91 11.43
C LYS A 116 -17.58 -9.66 11.85
N LYS A 117 -16.28 -9.79 12.11
CA LYS A 117 -15.40 -8.64 12.41
C LYS A 117 -15.25 -7.68 11.23
N VAL A 118 -15.31 -8.19 9.99
CA VAL A 118 -15.34 -7.36 8.78
C VAL A 118 -16.56 -6.43 8.72
N LYS A 119 -17.74 -6.83 9.27
CA LYS A 119 -18.94 -5.95 9.27
C LYS A 119 -18.80 -4.71 10.18
N TYR A 120 -17.81 -4.66 11.08
CA TYR A 120 -17.60 -3.54 12.02
C TYR A 120 -16.39 -2.66 11.67
N MET A 121 -15.65 -2.96 10.60
CA MET A 121 -14.78 -1.98 9.95
C MET A 121 -15.58 -1.31 8.83
N PRO A 122 -15.58 0.03 8.70
CA PRO A 122 -16.25 0.68 7.59
C PRO A 122 -15.59 0.23 6.28
N ILE A 123 -16.37 -0.43 5.43
CA ILE A 123 -15.96 -0.87 4.10
C ILE A 123 -15.77 0.40 3.27
N THR A 124 -14.55 0.90 3.25
CA THR A 124 -14.18 2.15 2.58
C THR A 124 -13.14 1.83 1.51
N GLU A 125 -13.62 1.79 0.27
CA GLU A 125 -12.86 2.04 -0.96
C GLU A 125 -11.68 1.09 -1.28
N HIS A 126 -12.03 -0.09 -1.80
CA HIS A 126 -11.16 -0.87 -2.70
C HIS A 126 -11.76 -1.03 -4.10
N ILE A 127 -12.16 0.10 -4.70
CA ILE A 127 -12.43 0.18 -6.14
C ILE A 127 -11.25 0.90 -6.79
N ASN A 128 -10.29 0.15 -7.34
CA ASN A 128 -10.08 0.04 -8.80
C ASN A 128 -8.69 -0.51 -9.17
N MET A 129 -8.62 -1.76 -9.63
CA MET A 129 -7.63 -2.16 -10.64
C MET A 129 -8.28 -3.09 -11.67
N LYS A 130 -8.78 -2.45 -12.74
CA LYS A 130 -8.87 -2.94 -14.12
C LYS A 130 -9.35 -4.39 -14.35
N LYS A 131 -10.61 -4.49 -14.78
CA LYS A 131 -11.10 -5.54 -15.69
C LYS A 131 -10.60 -5.21 -17.11
N GLN A 132 -10.00 -6.17 -17.82
CA GLN A 132 -10.03 -6.20 -19.28
C GLN A 132 -11.06 -7.27 -19.70
N GLU A 133 -11.98 -6.88 -20.60
CA GLU A 133 -12.61 -7.66 -21.69
C GLU A 133 -13.18 -9.08 -21.40
N SER A 134 -14.34 -9.51 -21.94
CA SER A 134 -15.26 -8.95 -22.96
C SER A 134 -16.63 -9.68 -22.97
N SER A 135 -17.65 -9.10 -23.63
CA SER A 135 -18.98 -9.68 -23.98
C SER A 135 -19.95 -10.04 -22.82
N SER A 136 -21.29 -9.92 -22.90
CA SER A 136 -22.23 -9.33 -23.89
C SER A 136 -23.64 -9.10 -23.29
N LYS A 137 -24.32 -8.00 -23.69
CA LYS A 137 -25.79 -7.73 -23.97
C LYS A 137 -26.90 -8.65 -23.34
N LEU A 138 -28.12 -8.23 -22.96
CA LEU A 138 -28.97 -7.03 -23.21
C LEU A 138 -29.82 -6.63 -21.96
N ASP A 139 -30.15 -5.33 -21.87
CA ASP A 139 -31.44 -4.61 -21.57
C ASP A 139 -32.52 -5.24 -20.65
N SER A 140 -33.32 -4.51 -19.85
CA SER A 140 -33.76 -3.09 -19.86
C SER A 140 -34.02 -2.56 -18.43
N ASP A 141 -33.67 -1.33 -18.03
CA ASP A 141 -34.31 0.00 -18.33
C ASP A 141 -35.68 0.16 -17.63
N VAL A 142 -36.08 1.24 -16.92
CA VAL A 142 -35.72 2.67 -16.87
C VAL A 142 -35.94 3.16 -15.41
N HIS A 143 -35.04 3.84 -14.68
CA HIS A 143 -34.60 5.26 -14.67
C HIS A 143 -33.71 5.42 -13.39
N SER A 144 -32.97 6.49 -13.04
CA SER A 144 -32.43 7.74 -13.63
C SER A 144 -31.38 8.26 -12.61
N SER A 145 -30.47 9.21 -12.87
CA SER A 145 -30.16 10.01 -14.06
C SER A 145 -28.64 10.03 -14.28
N ASN A 146 -28.19 10.02 -15.54
CA ASN A 146 -26.79 9.96 -15.93
C ASN A 146 -25.94 11.15 -15.44
N ILE A 147 -24.76 10.88 -14.89
CA ILE A 147 -23.55 11.69 -15.12
C ILE A 147 -22.42 10.72 -15.49
N ALA A 148 -21.66 11.06 -16.54
CA ALA A 148 -20.64 10.19 -17.11
C ALA A 148 -19.46 9.97 -16.15
N GLN A 149 -18.77 8.84 -16.32
CA GLN A 149 -17.51 8.54 -15.63
C GLN A 149 -16.41 9.49 -16.12
N GLU A 150 -16.12 10.53 -15.34
CA GLU A 150 -14.95 11.37 -15.53
C GLU A 150 -13.83 10.94 -14.57
N ASN A 151 -12.65 10.65 -15.13
CA ASN A 151 -11.45 10.28 -14.38
C ASN A 151 -10.93 11.53 -13.64
N HIS A 152 -11.40 11.80 -12.42
CA HIS A 152 -10.91 12.94 -11.63
C HIS A 152 -9.67 12.57 -10.81
N ILE A 153 -8.84 13.56 -10.48
CA ILE A 153 -7.70 13.41 -9.58
C ILE A 153 -8.15 12.87 -8.21
N SER A 154 -7.30 12.03 -7.62
CA SER A 154 -7.51 11.48 -6.28
C SER A 154 -7.73 12.60 -5.26
N ILE A 155 -8.79 12.52 -4.45
CA ILE A 155 -9.15 13.54 -3.44
C ILE A 155 -8.32 13.38 -2.13
N TRP A 156 -7.22 12.62 -2.17
CA TRP A 156 -6.44 12.24 -0.99
C TRP A 156 -5.80 13.48 -0.31
N ASN A 157 -6.09 13.67 0.98
CA ASN A 157 -5.75 14.87 1.77
C ASN A 157 -6.28 16.22 1.20
N GLY A 158 -7.23 16.17 0.27
CA GLY A 158 -7.91 17.35 -0.31
C GLY A 158 -9.43 17.23 -0.27
N GLY A 159 -10.12 17.83 -1.23
CA GLY A 159 -11.58 17.87 -1.27
C GLY A 159 -12.18 17.94 -2.67
N LYS A 160 -13.50 17.77 -2.73
CA LYS A 160 -14.32 18.07 -3.91
C LYS A 160 -15.18 19.28 -3.59
N THR A 161 -15.21 20.24 -4.52
CA THR A 161 -16.19 21.35 -4.54
C THR A 161 -17.15 21.16 -5.71
N ASP A 162 -18.17 22.01 -5.81
CA ASP A 162 -19.10 22.01 -6.96
C ASP A 162 -18.45 22.41 -8.29
N LYS A 163 -17.23 22.98 -8.25
CA LYS A 163 -16.53 23.52 -9.43
C LYS A 163 -15.27 22.74 -9.78
N TYR A 164 -14.47 22.36 -8.78
CA TYR A 164 -13.17 21.71 -8.95
C TYR A 164 -12.91 20.63 -7.91
N TYR A 165 -12.04 19.71 -8.27
CA TYR A 165 -11.45 18.69 -7.42
C TYR A 165 -10.05 19.14 -7.02
N TRP A 166 -9.58 18.79 -5.83
CA TRP A 166 -8.22 19.13 -5.43
C TRP A 166 -7.62 18.12 -4.45
N ASN A 167 -6.30 18.02 -4.47
CA ASN A 167 -5.48 17.36 -3.46
C ASN A 167 -4.25 18.20 -3.12
N GLN A 168 -3.56 17.83 -2.05
CA GLN A 168 -2.37 18.54 -1.60
C GLN A 168 -1.37 17.58 -0.96
N ALA A 169 -0.10 18.00 -0.98
CA ALA A 169 0.89 17.56 -0.01
C ALA A 169 1.34 18.75 0.83
N LEU A 170 2.42 18.59 1.59
CA LEU A 170 2.93 19.64 2.47
C LEU A 170 3.41 20.89 1.70
N LYS A 171 3.94 20.71 0.48
CA LYS A 171 4.48 21.76 -0.41
C LYS A 171 3.58 22.13 -1.59
N GLU A 172 2.80 21.18 -2.11
CA GLU A 172 2.11 21.29 -3.39
C GLU A 172 0.58 21.21 -3.23
N ILE A 173 -0.15 21.77 -4.20
CA ILE A 173 -1.60 21.56 -4.40
C ILE A 173 -1.82 21.22 -5.87
N ASN A 174 -2.55 20.14 -6.15
CA ASN A 174 -3.08 19.86 -7.48
C ASN A 174 -4.58 20.18 -7.48
N LEU A 175 -5.01 20.97 -8.45
CA LEU A 175 -6.41 21.32 -8.68
C LEU A 175 -6.82 20.89 -10.09
N GLU A 176 -7.96 20.22 -10.21
CA GLU A 176 -8.57 19.86 -11.48
C GLU A 176 -9.93 20.55 -11.62
N LEU A 177 -10.06 21.34 -12.67
CA LEU A 177 -11.31 21.94 -13.12
C LEU A 177 -11.83 21.17 -14.34
N PRO A 178 -12.78 20.23 -14.19
CA PRO A 178 -13.46 19.62 -15.33
C PRO A 178 -14.38 20.65 -16.01
N LEU A 179 -14.45 20.57 -17.33
CA LEU A 179 -15.32 21.38 -18.19
C LEU A 179 -16.09 20.45 -19.13
N ASN A 180 -17.40 20.63 -19.18
CA ASN A 180 -18.32 19.84 -20.00
C ASN A 180 -18.19 20.09 -21.52
N GLU A 181 -17.20 20.87 -21.96
CA GLU A 181 -16.99 21.38 -23.32
C GLU A 181 -15.59 20.98 -23.82
N GLU A 182 -15.40 20.86 -25.14
CA GLU A 182 -14.06 20.57 -25.69
C GLU A 182 -13.16 21.82 -25.59
N ILE A 183 -12.22 21.76 -24.66
CA ILE A 183 -11.26 22.82 -24.35
C ILE A 183 -10.22 22.92 -25.48
N LYS A 184 -10.08 24.11 -26.05
CA LYS A 184 -8.93 24.46 -26.90
C LYS A 184 -7.94 25.31 -26.10
N PRO A 185 -6.61 25.11 -26.27
CA PRO A 185 -5.60 25.88 -25.55
C PRO A 185 -5.72 27.41 -25.73
N ASN A 186 -6.19 27.84 -26.91
CA ASN A 186 -6.33 29.26 -27.25
C ASN A 186 -7.57 29.92 -26.62
N ASP A 187 -8.52 29.14 -26.13
CA ASP A 187 -9.77 29.62 -25.52
C ASP A 187 -9.68 29.66 -23.98
N VAL A 188 -8.57 29.19 -23.41
CA VAL A 188 -8.28 29.18 -21.97
C VAL A 188 -7.35 30.33 -21.59
N ASN A 189 -7.70 31.06 -20.53
CA ASN A 189 -6.84 32.07 -19.92
C ASN A 189 -6.79 31.85 -18.40
N VAL A 190 -5.66 31.31 -17.92
CA VAL A 190 -5.39 31.07 -16.49
C VAL A 190 -4.50 32.20 -15.96
N GLN A 191 -5.04 33.01 -15.05
CA GLN A 191 -4.30 34.06 -14.37
C GLN A 191 -4.02 33.65 -12.92
N ILE A 192 -2.76 33.28 -12.66
CA ILE A 192 -2.26 32.97 -11.31
C ILE A 192 -1.44 34.15 -10.79
N THR A 193 -1.72 34.53 -9.54
CA THR A 193 -0.94 35.47 -8.73
C THR A 193 -0.62 34.79 -7.40
N ASN A 194 0.30 35.33 -6.61
CA ASN A 194 0.68 34.73 -5.33
C ASN A 194 -0.48 34.60 -4.33
N THR A 195 -1.58 35.35 -4.49
CA THR A 195 -2.73 35.37 -3.55
C THR A 195 -4.08 35.04 -4.18
N ASN A 196 -4.18 35.03 -5.51
CA ASN A 196 -5.45 34.89 -6.24
C ASN A 196 -5.29 34.06 -7.52
N ILE A 197 -6.36 33.38 -7.90
CA ILE A 197 -6.52 32.68 -9.18
C ILE A 197 -7.77 33.15 -9.91
N LYS A 198 -7.68 33.30 -11.23
CA LYS A 198 -8.83 33.45 -12.15
C LYS A 198 -8.66 32.55 -13.37
N ILE A 199 -9.73 31.87 -13.77
CA ILE A 199 -9.76 30.97 -14.92
C ILE A 199 -10.92 31.37 -15.82
N TYR A 200 -10.60 31.72 -17.07
CA TYR A 200 -11.57 31.98 -18.12
C TYR A 200 -11.52 30.86 -19.18
N HIS A 201 -12.69 30.43 -19.64
CA HIS A 201 -12.87 29.53 -20.77
C HIS A 201 -13.82 30.18 -21.77
N SER A 202 -13.36 30.39 -23.01
CA SER A 202 -14.12 31.08 -24.08
C SER A 202 -14.69 32.44 -23.65
N GLY A 203 -13.93 33.17 -22.82
CA GLY A 203 -14.34 34.46 -22.23
C GLY A 203 -15.26 34.37 -21.00
N VAL A 204 -15.78 33.18 -20.65
CA VAL A 204 -16.61 32.96 -19.47
C VAL A 204 -15.74 32.65 -18.25
N LEU A 205 -15.96 33.35 -17.14
CA LEU A 205 -15.30 33.05 -15.87
C LEU A 205 -15.79 31.71 -15.31
N LYS A 206 -14.89 30.74 -15.11
CA LYS A 206 -15.22 29.41 -14.55
C LYS A 206 -14.79 29.29 -13.08
N LEU A 207 -13.65 29.88 -12.71
CA LEU A 207 -13.14 29.89 -11.35
C LEU A 207 -12.52 31.26 -11.03
N GLU A 208 -12.86 31.81 -9.86
CA GLU A 208 -12.22 32.98 -9.27
C GLU A 208 -12.13 32.78 -7.75
N GLY A 209 -10.99 33.10 -7.16
CA GLY A 209 -10.81 32.97 -5.72
C GLY A 209 -9.54 33.62 -5.18
N MET A 210 -9.57 33.94 -3.89
CA MET A 210 -8.38 34.22 -3.09
C MET A 210 -7.88 32.92 -2.47
N PHE A 211 -6.59 32.64 -2.61
CA PHE A 211 -5.95 31.49 -1.97
C PHE A 211 -5.98 31.58 -0.44
N TYR A 212 -5.93 30.42 0.22
CA TYR A 212 -5.85 30.35 1.69
C TYR A 212 -4.58 31.04 2.22
N GLU A 213 -3.41 30.67 1.70
CA GLU A 213 -2.10 31.28 1.98
C GLU A 213 -1.37 31.64 0.66
N GLU A 214 -0.16 32.18 0.71
CA GLU A 214 0.59 32.56 -0.50
C GLU A 214 1.16 31.35 -1.26
N VAL A 215 1.03 31.36 -2.59
CA VAL A 215 1.70 30.43 -3.52
C VAL A 215 2.91 31.11 -4.17
N ASP A 216 3.88 30.33 -4.66
CA ASP A 216 4.91 30.85 -5.55
C ASP A 216 4.43 30.80 -7.00
N LYS A 217 4.09 31.98 -7.54
CA LYS A 217 3.65 32.14 -8.92
C LYS A 217 4.66 31.58 -9.95
N GLN A 218 5.96 31.59 -9.67
CA GLN A 218 6.98 31.18 -10.65
C GLN A 218 6.98 29.66 -10.89
N GLU A 219 6.69 28.89 -9.84
CA GLU A 219 6.62 27.42 -9.87
C GLU A 219 5.18 26.89 -10.10
N CYS A 220 4.18 27.77 -10.18
CA CYS A 220 2.81 27.38 -10.54
C CYS A 220 2.70 27.07 -12.04
N VAL A 221 2.22 25.87 -12.38
CA VAL A 221 2.07 25.38 -13.76
C VAL A 221 0.62 24.97 -14.00
N TRP A 222 0.12 25.14 -15.23
CA TRP A 222 -1.19 24.60 -15.63
C TRP A 222 -1.10 23.87 -16.96
N SER A 223 -1.99 22.90 -17.16
CA SER A 223 -2.09 22.08 -18.36
C SER A 223 -3.55 21.73 -18.66
N ILE A 224 -3.79 21.15 -19.84
CA ILE A 224 -5.11 20.66 -20.26
C ILE A 224 -4.99 19.16 -20.48
N GLU A 225 -5.84 18.37 -19.83
CA GLU A 225 -5.92 16.91 -19.98
C GLU A 225 -7.21 16.52 -20.71
N ASP A 226 -7.11 15.53 -21.61
CA ASP A 226 -8.18 14.97 -22.45
C ASP A 226 -9.06 16.00 -23.20
N LYS A 227 -8.57 17.23 -23.37
CA LYS A 227 -9.34 18.41 -23.83
C LYS A 227 -10.63 18.67 -23.04
N LYS A 228 -10.74 18.19 -21.81
CA LYS A 228 -11.96 18.32 -20.98
C LYS A 228 -11.66 18.77 -19.55
N LYS A 229 -10.41 18.74 -19.13
CA LYS A 229 -9.99 19.09 -17.77
C LYS A 229 -8.85 20.10 -17.83
N ILE A 230 -8.88 21.11 -16.97
CA ILE A 230 -7.73 21.99 -16.72
C ILE A 230 -7.10 21.53 -15.41
N ILE A 231 -5.84 21.13 -15.46
CA ILE A 231 -5.06 20.76 -14.28
C ILE A 231 -4.13 21.91 -13.93
N ILE A 232 -4.04 22.23 -12.63
CA ILE A 232 -3.27 23.34 -12.09
C ILE A 232 -2.45 22.82 -10.92
N TYR A 233 -1.13 22.95 -11.04
CA TYR A 233 -0.16 22.71 -10.00
C TYR A 233 0.18 24.05 -9.32
N LEU A 234 0.06 24.11 -8.00
CA LEU A 234 0.41 25.28 -7.19
C LEU A 234 1.46 24.89 -6.15
N GLU A 235 2.60 25.58 -6.18
CA GLU A 235 3.63 25.46 -5.15
C GLU A 235 3.32 26.41 -3.99
N LYS A 236 3.23 25.91 -2.76
CA LYS A 236 2.99 26.71 -1.56
C LYS A 236 4.28 27.41 -1.16
N LYS A 237 4.20 28.72 -0.88
CA LYS A 237 5.35 29.48 -0.37
C LYS A 237 5.77 29.08 1.06
N ARG A 238 4.89 28.37 1.78
CA ARG A 238 5.12 27.83 3.12
C ARG A 238 4.59 26.40 3.21
N GLU A 239 5.38 25.55 3.85
CA GLU A 239 5.04 24.16 4.14
C GLU A 239 3.92 24.08 5.19
N ASN A 240 2.68 23.92 4.74
CA ASN A 240 1.49 23.95 5.60
C ASN A 240 0.31 23.19 4.98
N TRP A 241 -0.59 22.67 5.81
CA TRP A 241 -1.82 22.01 5.36
C TRP A 241 -2.95 23.02 5.22
N TRP A 242 -3.56 23.10 4.04
CA TRP A 242 -4.62 24.05 3.76
C TRP A 242 -6.00 23.39 4.00
N PRO A 243 -6.94 24.05 4.70
CA PRO A 243 -8.30 23.54 4.84
C PRO A 243 -9.12 23.71 3.56
N CYS A 244 -8.81 24.68 2.72
CA CYS A 244 -9.44 24.94 1.43
C CYS A 244 -8.42 25.56 0.47
N VAL A 245 -8.60 25.40 -0.85
CA VAL A 245 -7.74 26.09 -1.84
C VAL A 245 -8.12 27.56 -1.93
N ILE A 246 -9.42 27.83 -2.03
CA ILE A 246 -10.00 29.18 -2.11
C ILE A 246 -10.75 29.48 -0.81
N LYS A 247 -10.53 30.68 -0.25
CA LYS A 247 -11.21 31.17 0.95
C LYS A 247 -12.72 31.26 0.71
N GLY A 248 -13.49 30.53 1.51
CA GLY A 248 -14.96 30.48 1.44
C GLY A 248 -15.53 29.22 0.80
N ASP A 249 -14.69 28.36 0.19
CA ASP A 249 -15.10 27.03 -0.24
C ASP A 249 -15.12 26.04 0.95
N THR A 250 -15.73 24.86 0.75
CA THR A 250 -15.85 23.80 1.76
C THR A 250 -14.51 23.38 2.34
N GLU A 251 -14.36 23.55 3.66
CA GLU A 251 -13.14 23.21 4.40
C GLU A 251 -13.02 21.71 4.72
N ILE A 252 -11.80 21.18 4.70
CA ILE A 252 -11.46 19.83 5.13
C ILE A 252 -10.89 19.82 6.56
N ASP A 253 -11.09 18.74 7.31
CA ASP A 253 -10.51 18.60 8.66
C ASP A 253 -9.00 18.32 8.58
N THR A 254 -8.20 19.37 8.67
CA THR A 254 -6.74 19.31 8.57
C THR A 254 -6.05 18.58 9.73
N LYS A 255 -6.78 18.26 10.82
CA LYS A 255 -6.20 17.60 12.01
C LYS A 255 -5.93 16.11 11.81
N ASN A 256 -6.65 15.48 10.87
CA ASN A 256 -6.54 14.05 10.57
C ASN A 256 -5.73 13.76 9.30
N ILE A 257 -5.03 14.76 8.73
CA ILE A 257 -4.24 14.58 7.50
C ILE A 257 -3.07 13.62 7.71
N GLU A 258 -3.01 12.59 6.87
CA GLU A 258 -1.94 11.60 6.91
C GLU A 258 -0.68 12.16 6.25
N SER A 259 0.19 12.76 7.07
CA SER A 259 1.43 13.43 6.65
C SER A 259 2.55 12.51 6.14
N LYS A 260 2.23 11.23 5.89
CA LYS A 260 3.16 10.21 5.39
C LYS A 260 2.61 9.66 4.07
N LYS A 261 3.07 10.20 2.93
CA LYS A 261 2.96 9.48 1.64
C LYS A 261 3.64 8.13 1.82
N ASN A 262 2.93 7.03 1.55
CA ASN A 262 3.53 5.71 1.66
C ASN A 262 4.52 5.51 0.51
N LEU A 263 5.57 4.74 0.73
CA LEU A 263 6.56 4.46 -0.32
C LEU A 263 5.90 3.77 -1.54
N THR A 264 4.76 3.11 -1.35
CA THR A 264 3.93 2.49 -2.41
C THR A 264 3.33 3.48 -3.41
N ASP A 265 3.27 4.76 -3.06
CA ASP A 265 2.47 5.76 -3.79
C ASP A 265 3.30 6.46 -4.88
N PHE A 266 4.61 6.21 -4.90
CA PHE A 266 5.53 6.59 -5.97
C PHE A 266 5.63 5.47 -7.02
N ASP A 267 6.00 5.81 -8.26
CA ASP A 267 6.29 4.82 -9.29
C ASP A 267 7.54 3.98 -8.94
N GLU A 268 7.63 2.76 -9.47
CA GLU A 268 8.65 1.78 -9.08
C GLU A 268 10.10 2.29 -9.26
N LYS A 269 10.33 3.17 -10.24
CA LYS A 269 11.64 3.79 -10.47
C LYS A 269 11.96 4.81 -9.37
N THR A 270 11.07 5.76 -9.09
CA THR A 270 11.23 6.72 -8.00
C THR A 270 11.30 6.05 -6.62
N GLN A 271 10.56 4.95 -6.39
CA GLN A 271 10.72 4.13 -5.20
C GLN A 271 12.15 3.56 -5.07
N GLY A 272 12.74 3.10 -6.17
CA GLY A 272 14.12 2.62 -6.20
C GLY A 272 15.13 3.71 -5.83
N GLU A 273 14.96 4.92 -6.38
CA GLU A 273 15.80 6.08 -6.10
C GLU A 273 15.67 6.54 -4.63
N ILE A 274 14.45 6.62 -4.09
CA ILE A 274 14.19 6.92 -2.67
C ILE A 274 14.81 5.86 -1.74
N ARG A 275 14.70 4.57 -2.08
CA ARG A 275 15.35 3.48 -1.32
C ARG A 275 16.87 3.61 -1.33
N LYS A 276 17.48 3.94 -2.48
CA LYS A 276 18.93 4.18 -2.61
C LYS A 276 19.37 5.35 -1.72
N PHE A 277 18.69 6.49 -1.81
CA PHE A 277 18.99 7.68 -1.03
C PHE A 277 18.89 7.45 0.49
N LEU A 278 17.84 6.76 0.94
CA LEU A 278 17.67 6.41 2.36
C LEU A 278 18.77 5.46 2.87
N LEU A 279 19.24 4.54 2.03
CA LEU A 279 20.33 3.64 2.36
C LEU A 279 21.68 4.39 2.45
N GLU A 280 21.95 5.29 1.51
CA GLU A 280 23.16 6.13 1.50
C GLU A 280 23.20 7.07 2.73
N GLN A 281 22.06 7.69 3.09
CA GLN A 281 21.94 8.48 4.33
C GLN A 281 22.20 7.64 5.58
N ARG A 282 21.69 6.41 5.66
CA ARG A 282 21.99 5.49 6.78
C ARG A 282 23.48 5.17 6.83
N MET A 283 24.08 4.74 5.72
CA MET A 283 25.51 4.39 5.67
C MET A 283 26.38 5.57 6.10
N LYS A 284 26.08 6.77 5.61
CA LYS A 284 26.78 8.01 5.99
C LYS A 284 26.66 8.34 7.47
N ASN A 285 25.48 8.18 8.06
CA ASN A 285 25.25 8.41 9.50
C ASN A 285 25.90 7.35 10.39
N GLU A 286 26.00 6.11 9.91
CA GLU A 286 26.68 4.99 10.59
C GLU A 286 28.21 4.97 10.33
N GLY A 287 28.75 5.92 9.55
CA GLY A 287 30.17 6.00 9.22
C GLY A 287 30.67 4.92 8.25
N ILE A 288 29.75 4.19 7.60
CA ILE A 288 30.04 3.09 6.69
C ILE A 288 30.28 3.68 5.28
N PRO A 289 31.41 3.39 4.61
CA PRO A 289 31.69 3.92 3.28
C PRO A 289 30.72 3.36 2.22
N THR A 290 30.08 4.26 1.49
CA THR A 290 29.14 3.98 0.39
C THR A 290 29.82 3.13 -0.70
N PRO A 291 29.10 2.27 -1.47
CA PRO A 291 29.69 1.53 -2.59
C PRO A 291 30.41 2.40 -3.64
N GLU A 292 29.97 3.65 -3.83
CA GLU A 292 30.67 4.62 -4.68
C GLU A 292 31.96 5.15 -4.04
N ASP A 293 32.01 5.30 -2.71
CA ASP A 293 33.21 5.75 -2.00
C ASP A 293 34.24 4.62 -1.90
N LEU A 294 33.80 3.36 -1.76
CA LEU A 294 34.65 2.18 -1.93
C LEU A 294 35.25 2.11 -3.33
N ARG A 295 34.49 2.43 -4.39
CA ARG A 295 35.00 2.53 -5.77
C ARG A 295 36.00 3.68 -5.95
N LYS A 296 35.75 4.85 -5.34
CA LYS A 296 36.72 5.96 -5.34
C LYS A 296 38.00 5.57 -4.60
N GLN A 297 37.89 4.92 -3.44
CA GLN A 297 39.03 4.41 -2.68
C GLN A 297 39.84 3.37 -3.46
N THR A 298 39.20 2.40 -4.16
CA THR A 298 39.95 1.44 -4.98
C THR A 298 40.61 2.10 -6.19
N MET A 299 39.97 3.08 -6.85
CA MET A 299 40.61 3.86 -7.90
C MET A 299 41.83 4.66 -7.39
N ILE A 300 41.69 5.34 -6.24
CA ILE A 300 42.78 6.09 -5.60
C ILE A 300 43.91 5.15 -5.19
N ASN A 301 43.61 4.01 -4.56
CA ASN A 301 44.60 3.01 -4.16
C ASN A 301 45.35 2.42 -5.37
N ASN A 302 44.67 2.17 -6.49
CA ASN A 302 45.30 1.69 -7.73
C ASN A 302 46.21 2.76 -8.37
N VAL A 303 45.88 4.05 -8.25
CA VAL A 303 46.73 5.16 -8.72
C VAL A 303 47.92 5.41 -7.78
N LEU A 304 47.77 5.16 -6.47
CA LEU A 304 48.86 5.25 -5.50
C LEU A 304 49.83 4.08 -5.64
N SER A 305 49.33 2.85 -5.78
CA SER A 305 50.18 1.65 -5.95
C SER A 305 50.97 1.66 -7.26
N SER A 306 50.36 2.13 -8.35
CA SER A 306 51.04 2.24 -9.66
C SER A 306 52.12 3.33 -9.72
N LYS A 307 52.12 4.30 -8.80
CA LYS A 307 53.19 5.33 -8.68
C LYS A 307 54.34 4.92 -7.76
N GLY A 308 54.26 3.78 -7.07
CA GLY A 308 55.27 3.31 -6.12
C GLY A 308 56.41 2.45 -6.71
N SER A 309 56.42 2.18 -8.02
CA SER A 309 57.29 1.14 -8.61
C SER A 309 58.34 1.64 -9.63
N THR A 310 58.62 2.94 -9.69
CA THR A 310 59.74 3.49 -10.49
C THR A 310 60.34 4.74 -9.81
N PHE A 311 61.09 4.56 -8.73
CA PHE A 311 62.20 5.42 -8.27
C PHE A 311 62.73 4.91 -6.92
N ASP A 312 63.62 3.92 -6.93
CA ASP A 312 64.99 4.13 -6.41
C ASP A 312 65.93 2.99 -6.82
N ARG A 313 67.23 3.31 -6.77
CA ARG A 313 68.39 2.70 -7.47
C ARG A 313 68.67 1.22 -7.21
#